data_AF-A0A1T4JSQ7-F1
#
_entry.id   AF-A0A1T4JSQ7-F1
#
_cell.length_a   1.000
_cell.length_b   1.000
_cell.length_c   1.000
_cell.angle_alpha   90.00
_cell.angle_beta   90.00
_cell.angle_gamma   90.00
#
_symmetry.space_group_name_H-M   'P 1'
#
loop_
_entity.id
_entity.type
_entity.pdbx_description
1 polymer ?
#
loop_
_entity_poly.entity_id
_entity_poly.type
_entity_poly.pdbx_seq_one_letter_code
_entity_poly.pdbx_strand_id
1 'polypeptide(L)'
;MSRSIRILFLSLSVFCCFISSYLFVQTLPFYKSLNGNEDLFYGKISSVSLVRGWSGSGIPLLDKAFFSLNGDRNAVFILALPQSEDLVLKEWISFWAESEMPAPIEVRAIRISDSEWIVTGIAGNDGALASEEIRAFQLRALLWEACLEIGLLFLAFWALRRSLRRSK
;
A
#
# COMPACT_ATOMS: atom_id res chain seq x y z
N MET A 1 -21.99 -19.88 -29.26
CA MET A 1 -21.79 -18.64 -28.46
C MET A 1 -21.77 -17.44 -29.40
N SER A 2 -22.58 -16.41 -29.16
CA SER A 2 -22.68 -15.25 -30.05
C SER A 2 -21.39 -14.42 -30.06
N ARG A 3 -21.18 -13.64 -31.13
CA ARG A 3 -20.03 -12.74 -31.27
C ARG A 3 -19.94 -11.75 -30.11
N SER A 4 -21.07 -11.20 -29.68
CA SER A 4 -21.14 -10.25 -28.56
C SER A 4 -20.69 -10.88 -27.24
N ILE A 5 -21.09 -12.12 -26.95
CA ILE A 5 -20.67 -12.83 -25.73
C ILE A 5 -19.15 -13.09 -25.75
N ARG A 6 -18.57 -13.39 -26.92
CA ARG A 6 -17.11 -13.55 -27.04
C ARG A 6 -16.35 -12.27 -26.74
N ILE A 7 -16.81 -11.15 -27.31
CA ILE A 7 -16.22 -9.83 -27.07
C ILE A 7 -16.30 -9.49 -25.58
N LEU A 8 -17.45 -9.72 -24.94
CA LEU A 8 -17.61 -9.49 -23.51
C LEU A 8 -16.59 -10.28 -22.66
N PHE A 9 -16.43 -11.58 -22.92
CA PHE A 9 -15.44 -12.39 -22.20
C PHE A 9 -13.99 -11.96 -22.46
N LEU A 10 -13.69 -11.49 -23.68
CA LEU A 10 -12.37 -10.94 -23.98
C LEU A 10 -12.13 -9.63 -23.22
N SER A 11 -13.09 -8.70 -23.22
CA SER A 11 -13.02 -7.45 -22.47
C SER A 11 -12.88 -7.70 -20.96
N LEU A 12 -13.62 -8.67 -20.43
CA LEU A 12 -13.50 -9.08 -19.03
C LEU A 12 -12.11 -9.61 -18.71
N SER A 13 -11.53 -10.43 -19.60
CA SER A 13 -10.17 -10.95 -19.44
C SER A 13 -9.13 -9.82 -19.39
N VAL A 14 -9.21 -8.88 -20.34
CA VAL A 14 -8.32 -7.71 -20.39
C VAL A 14 -8.48 -6.85 -19.13
N PHE A 15 -9.71 -6.62 -18.69
CA PHE A 15 -10.01 -5.86 -17.48
C PHE A 15 -9.41 -6.52 -16.24
N CYS A 16 -9.60 -7.83 -16.05
CA CYS A 16 -9.02 -8.55 -14.91
C CYS A 16 -7.49 -8.50 -14.92
N CYS A 17 -6.83 -8.66 -16.08
CA CYS A 17 -5.38 -8.51 -16.19
C CYS A 17 -4.91 -7.09 -15.85
N PHE A 18 -5.65 -6.08 -16.28
CA PHE A 18 -5.35 -4.68 -15.97
C PHE A 18 -5.42 -4.42 -14.47
N ILE A 19 -6.51 -4.84 -13.81
CA ILE A 19 -6.68 -4.65 -12.36
C ILE A 19 -5.60 -5.40 -11.58
N SER A 20 -5.30 -6.65 -11.94
CA SER A 20 -4.20 -7.43 -11.36
C SER A 20 -2.85 -6.71 -11.49
N SER A 21 -2.52 -6.26 -12.71
CA SER A 21 -1.26 -5.53 -12.92
C SER A 21 -1.21 -4.22 -12.13
N TYR A 22 -2.35 -3.52 -12.03
CA TYR A 22 -2.45 -2.27 -11.29
C TYR A 22 -2.25 -2.47 -9.79
N LEU A 23 -2.92 -3.45 -9.20
CA LEU A 23 -2.83 -3.77 -7.78
C LEU A 23 -1.40 -4.23 -7.41
N PHE A 24 -0.83 -5.15 -8.20
CA PHE A 24 0.54 -5.59 -8.03
C PHE A 24 1.55 -4.43 -8.02
N VAL A 25 1.41 -3.45 -8.92
CA VAL A 25 2.29 -2.27 -8.95
C VAL A 25 2.12 -1.41 -7.68
N GLN A 26 0.90 -1.31 -7.14
CA GLN A 26 0.64 -0.55 -5.92
C GLN A 26 1.22 -1.19 -4.66
N THR A 27 1.28 -2.52 -4.61
CA THR A 27 1.75 -3.32 -3.47
C THR A 27 3.22 -3.74 -3.58
N LEU A 28 3.82 -3.66 -4.77
CA LEU A 28 5.24 -3.95 -5.02
C LEU A 28 6.22 -3.34 -3.99
N PRO A 29 6.06 -2.08 -3.53
CA PRO A 29 6.90 -1.52 -2.48
C PRO A 29 6.94 -2.37 -1.20
N PHE A 30 5.81 -2.91 -0.78
CA PHE A 30 5.70 -3.73 0.44
C PHE A 30 6.25 -5.14 0.24
N TYR A 31 6.19 -5.69 -0.98
CA TYR A 31 6.90 -6.94 -1.29
C TYR A 31 8.42 -6.75 -1.19
N LYS A 32 8.95 -5.60 -1.64
CA LYS A 32 10.39 -5.30 -1.54
C LYS A 32 10.86 -5.16 -0.10
N SER A 33 10.02 -4.65 0.81
CA SER A 33 10.40 -4.45 2.21
C SER A 33 10.49 -5.76 3.02
N LEU A 34 10.02 -6.90 2.50
CA LEU A 34 10.07 -8.17 3.24
C LEU A 34 11.49 -8.68 3.53
N ASN A 35 12.47 -8.31 2.70
CA ASN A 35 13.85 -8.82 2.77
C ASN A 35 14.88 -7.76 3.15
N GLY A 36 14.46 -6.53 3.45
CA GLY A 36 15.38 -5.45 3.75
C GLY A 36 15.71 -5.36 5.23
N ASN A 37 16.83 -4.70 5.53
CA ASN A 37 17.19 -4.36 6.90
C ASN A 37 16.43 -3.11 7.34
N GLU A 38 16.06 -3.07 8.61
CA GLU A 38 15.38 -1.94 9.23
C GLU A 38 16.43 -0.90 9.66
N ASP A 39 16.28 0.32 9.15
CA ASP A 39 17.06 1.47 9.55
C ASP A 39 16.22 2.39 10.46
N LEU A 40 16.92 3.10 11.34
CA LEU A 40 16.34 3.95 12.36
C LEU A 40 16.56 5.43 12.02
N PHE A 41 15.48 6.20 12.03
CA PHE A 41 15.47 7.61 11.68
C PHE A 41 14.88 8.42 12.83
N TYR A 42 15.48 9.59 13.07
CA TYR A 42 15.01 10.56 14.04
C TYR A 42 14.76 11.89 13.35
N GLY A 43 13.62 12.50 13.62
CA GLY A 43 13.33 13.79 13.02
C GLY A 43 11.94 14.31 13.27
N LYS A 44 11.64 15.40 12.59
CA LYS A 44 10.31 16.00 12.55
C LYS A 44 9.71 15.75 11.18
N ILE A 45 8.44 15.39 11.12
CA ILE A 45 7.80 15.22 9.81
C ILE A 45 7.61 16.59 9.16
N SER A 46 8.09 16.72 7.92
CA SER A 46 8.11 18.00 7.18
C SER A 46 7.05 18.10 6.09
N SER A 47 6.58 16.97 5.56
CA SER A 47 5.51 16.96 4.55
C SER A 47 4.73 15.66 4.60
N VAL A 48 3.45 15.72 4.24
CA VAL A 48 2.57 14.55 4.13
C VAL A 48 1.85 14.61 2.80
N SER A 49 1.71 13.46 2.16
CA SER A 49 0.77 13.30 1.06
C SER A 49 0.04 11.98 1.19
N LEU A 50 -1.24 12.04 0.83
CA LEU A 50 -2.14 10.88 0.80
C LEU A 50 -2.38 10.49 -0.65
N VAL A 51 -2.59 9.19 -0.91
CA VAL A 51 -2.95 8.72 -2.24
C VAL A 51 -4.37 9.19 -2.58
N ARG A 52 -4.49 10.05 -3.60
CA ARG A 52 -5.80 10.46 -4.11
C ARG A 52 -6.56 9.26 -4.67
N GLY A 53 -7.82 9.09 -4.25
CA GLY A 53 -8.72 8.02 -4.69
C GLY A 53 -8.69 6.77 -3.82
N TRP A 54 -7.64 6.55 -3.02
CA TRP A 54 -7.54 5.42 -2.08
C TRP A 54 -7.55 5.85 -0.62
N SER A 55 -7.23 7.13 -0.34
CA SER A 55 -7.26 7.65 1.02
C SER A 55 -8.64 7.52 1.65
N GLY A 56 -8.71 6.88 2.82
CA GLY A 56 -9.95 6.62 3.54
C GLY A 56 -10.80 5.49 2.95
N SER A 57 -10.27 4.73 1.99
CA SER A 57 -10.98 3.58 1.41
C SER A 57 -11.05 2.38 2.36
N GLY A 58 -10.17 2.33 3.36
CA GLY A 58 -10.04 1.17 4.25
C GLY A 58 -9.47 -0.07 3.57
N ILE A 59 -9.00 0.05 2.31
CA ILE A 59 -8.39 -1.06 1.59
C ILE A 59 -6.90 -1.14 1.99
N PRO A 60 -6.47 -2.27 2.58
CA PRO A 60 -5.10 -2.42 3.07
C PRO A 60 -4.06 -2.14 1.98
N LEU A 61 -2.96 -1.48 2.35
CA LEU A 61 -1.81 -1.11 1.49
C LEU A 61 -2.09 -0.08 0.37
N LEU A 62 -3.36 0.12 -0.02
CA LEU A 62 -3.77 1.19 -0.93
C LEU A 62 -4.03 2.49 -0.17
N ASP A 63 -4.57 2.38 1.05
CA ASP A 63 -4.69 3.49 1.99
C ASP A 63 -3.34 3.72 2.70
N LYS A 64 -2.42 4.37 1.97
CA LYS A 64 -1.05 4.65 2.42
C LYS A 64 -0.77 6.15 2.46
N ALA A 65 0.04 6.55 3.44
CA ALA A 65 0.56 7.89 3.60
C ALA A 65 2.03 7.94 3.16
N PHE A 66 2.41 9.04 2.53
CA PHE A 66 3.78 9.35 2.16
C PHE A 66 4.22 10.55 2.98
N PHE A 67 5.42 10.50 3.55
CA PHE A 67 5.95 11.64 4.28
C PHE A 67 7.48 11.77 4.18
N SER A 68 7.99 12.93 4.56
CA SER A 68 9.43 13.24 4.63
C SER A 68 9.82 13.69 6.03
N LEU A 69 11.08 13.47 6.41
CA LEU A 69 11.63 13.95 7.69
C LEU A 69 12.58 15.12 7.48
N ASN A 70 12.58 16.07 8.41
CA ASN A 70 13.54 17.18 8.53
C ASN A 70 13.69 18.06 7.26
N GLY A 71 12.67 18.11 6.40
CA GLY A 71 12.69 18.86 5.16
C GLY A 71 13.41 18.16 4.00
N ASP A 72 13.86 16.92 4.19
CA ASP A 72 14.55 16.15 3.15
C ASP A 72 13.56 15.63 2.11
N ARG A 73 13.56 16.27 0.94
CA ARG A 73 12.71 15.87 -0.19
C ARG A 73 13.23 14.65 -0.94
N ASN A 74 14.45 14.19 -0.64
CA ASN A 74 15.06 13.04 -1.28
C ASN A 74 14.77 11.72 -0.53
N ALA A 75 14.18 11.78 0.67
CA ALA A 75 13.78 10.60 1.44
C ALA A 75 12.26 10.60 1.65
N VAL A 76 11.61 9.59 1.08
CA VAL A 76 10.16 9.39 1.16
C VAL A 76 9.87 8.12 1.95
N PHE A 77 9.11 8.30 3.02
CA PHE A 77 8.64 7.25 3.90
C PHE A 77 7.20 6.91 3.54
N ILE A 78 6.93 5.62 3.35
CA ILE A 78 5.63 5.08 2.95
C ILE A 78 5.08 4.29 4.13
N LEU A 79 3.95 4.73 4.67
CA LEU A 79 3.28 4.10 5.80
C LEU A 79 1.91 3.58 5.37
N ALA A 80 1.64 2.31 5.64
CA ALA A 80 0.31 1.73 5.53
C ALA A 80 -0.09 1.11 6.86
N LEU A 81 -1.23 1.55 7.39
CA LEU A 81 -1.77 1.13 8.68
C LEU A 81 -3.20 0.61 8.52
N PRO A 82 -3.69 -0.23 9.46
CA PRO A 82 -5.11 -0.45 9.61
C PRO A 82 -5.83 0.88 9.90
N GLN A 83 -7.06 1.04 9.43
CA GLN A 83 -7.85 2.27 9.63
C GLN A 83 -8.00 2.66 11.12
N SER A 84 -8.09 1.67 12.02
CA SER A 84 -8.14 1.90 13.46
C SER A 84 -6.87 2.56 13.99
N GLU A 85 -5.71 2.11 13.52
CA GLU A 85 -4.41 2.66 13.95
C GLU A 85 -4.12 4.01 13.28
N ASP A 86 -4.60 4.24 12.05
CA ASP A 86 -4.47 5.54 11.38
C ASP A 86 -5.22 6.65 12.15
N LEU A 87 -6.40 6.35 12.69
CA LEU A 87 -7.15 7.29 13.54
C LEU A 87 -6.41 7.59 14.85
N VAL A 88 -5.84 6.56 15.47
CA VAL A 88 -5.03 6.70 16.69
C VAL A 88 -3.76 7.50 16.42
N LEU A 89 -3.08 7.25 15.30
CA LEU A 89 -1.91 8.01 14.87
C LEU A 89 -2.24 9.48 14.56
N LYS A 90 -3.44 9.73 14.02
CA LYS A 90 -3.99 11.07 13.80
C LYS A 90 -4.21 11.87 15.07
N GLU A 91 -4.57 11.18 16.14
CA GLU A 91 -4.75 11.78 17.46
C GLU A 91 -3.41 12.03 18.17
N TRP A 92 -2.46 11.09 18.07
CA TRP A 92 -1.17 11.15 18.76
C TRP A 92 -0.16 12.08 18.09
N ILE A 93 -0.17 12.08 16.77
CA ILE A 93 0.68 12.94 16.00
C ILE A 93 -0.26 14.01 15.44
N SER A 94 -0.26 15.19 16.07
CA SER A 94 -0.95 16.41 15.60
C SER A 94 -0.65 16.77 14.14
N PHE A 95 0.29 16.06 13.52
CA PHE A 95 0.63 15.88 12.11
C PHE A 95 -0.49 16.01 11.07
N TRP A 96 -1.72 15.60 11.37
CA TRP A 96 -2.83 15.72 10.42
C TRP A 96 -3.66 16.99 10.59
N ALA A 97 -3.49 17.68 11.72
CA ALA A 97 -4.20 18.90 12.07
C ALA A 97 -3.21 20.08 12.07
N GLU A 98 -2.94 20.65 10.89
CA GLU A 98 -2.50 22.02 10.54
C GLU A 98 -1.79 22.95 11.59
N SER A 99 -1.18 22.44 12.65
CA SER A 99 -0.77 23.24 13.82
C SER A 99 0.74 23.18 14.07
N GLU A 100 1.37 24.26 13.59
CA GLU A 100 2.55 25.02 14.02
C GLU A 100 3.82 24.41 14.65
N MET A 101 3.93 23.17 15.14
CA MET A 101 5.25 22.58 15.46
C MET A 101 5.25 21.05 15.39
N PRO A 102 5.90 20.42 14.39
CA PRO A 102 5.94 18.96 14.31
C PRO A 102 6.75 18.39 15.48
N ALA A 103 6.11 17.49 16.24
CA ALA A 103 6.74 16.76 17.33
C ALA A 103 7.90 15.88 16.80
N PRO A 104 8.98 15.70 17.57
CA PRO A 104 10.04 14.76 17.21
C PRO A 104 9.49 13.34 17.23
N ILE A 105 9.85 12.56 16.22
CA ILE A 105 9.47 11.15 16.08
C ILE A 105 10.68 10.27 15.77
N GLU A 106 10.57 9.02 16.20
CA GLU A 106 11.41 7.90 15.78
C GLU A 106 10.65 7.13 14.69
N VAL A 107 11.29 6.89 13.56
CA VAL A 107 10.76 6.09 12.46
C VAL A 107 11.70 4.94 12.20
N ARG A 108 11.14 3.73 12.18
CA ARG A 108 11.82 2.52 11.73
C ARG A 108 11.32 2.19 10.36
N ALA A 109 12.23 2.04 9.41
CA ALA A 109 11.83 1.82 8.02
C ALA A 109 12.84 0.96 7.26
N ILE A 110 12.35 0.26 6.25
CA ILE A 110 13.14 -0.61 5.39
C ILE A 110 13.31 0.06 4.03
N ARG A 111 14.55 0.14 3.55
CA ARG A 111 14.86 0.71 2.24
C ARG A 111 14.35 -0.18 1.11
N ILE A 112 13.64 0.41 0.14
CA ILE A 112 13.14 -0.29 -1.04
C ILE A 112 13.63 0.30 -2.37
N SER A 113 14.20 1.51 -2.32
CA SER A 113 14.79 2.22 -3.46
C SER A 113 15.83 3.24 -2.96
N ASP A 114 16.44 4.00 -3.86
CA ASP A 114 17.43 5.01 -3.49
C ASP A 114 16.86 6.07 -2.54
N SER A 115 15.61 6.45 -2.74
CA SER A 115 14.90 7.53 -2.04
C SER A 115 13.66 7.07 -1.26
N GLU A 116 13.33 5.77 -1.27
CA GLU A 116 12.05 5.28 -0.75
C GLU A 116 12.23 4.24 0.35
N TRP A 117 11.41 4.37 1.38
CA TRP A 117 11.45 3.60 2.61
C TRP A 117 10.05 3.15 3.00
N ILE A 118 9.86 1.87 3.32
CA ILE A 118 8.62 1.37 3.91
C ILE A 118 8.73 1.48 5.42
N VAL A 119 7.81 2.22 6.03
CA VAL A 119 7.75 2.35 7.49
C VAL A 119 7.25 1.05 8.08
N THR A 120 8.03 0.54 9.03
CA THR A 120 7.73 -0.64 9.81
C THR A 120 7.47 -0.27 11.25
N GLY A 121 8.01 0.81 11.80
CA GLY A 121 7.71 1.27 13.17
C GLY A 121 7.66 2.79 13.27
N ILE A 122 6.86 3.31 14.19
CA ILE A 122 6.80 4.75 14.47
C ILE A 122 6.56 4.99 15.96
N ALA A 123 7.36 5.88 16.56
CA ALA A 123 7.19 6.28 17.95
C ALA A 123 7.28 7.80 18.08
N GLY A 124 6.41 8.36 18.93
CA GLY A 124 6.38 9.77 19.32
C GLY A 124 6.28 9.91 20.83
N ASN A 125 6.04 11.14 21.30
CA ASN A 125 5.94 11.42 22.74
C ASN A 125 4.73 10.75 23.41
N ASP A 126 3.63 10.59 22.67
CA ASP A 126 2.34 10.16 23.21
C ASP A 126 2.01 8.68 22.91
N GLY A 127 2.88 7.97 22.19
CA GLY A 127 2.66 6.57 21.83
C GLY A 127 3.68 6.00 20.85
N ALA A 128 3.68 4.68 20.71
CA ALA A 128 4.53 3.96 19.77
C ALA A 128 3.76 2.80 19.13
N LEU A 129 3.88 2.67 17.81
CA LEU A 129 3.50 1.48 17.07
C LEU A 129 4.75 0.64 16.81
N ALA A 130 4.74 -0.55 17.37
CA ALA A 130 5.87 -1.46 17.31
C ALA A 130 6.06 -2.00 15.88
N SER A 131 7.33 -2.28 15.54
CA SER A 131 7.67 -2.83 14.22
C SER A 131 6.93 -4.12 13.88
N GLU A 132 6.73 -4.94 14.91
CA GLU A 132 6.06 -6.23 14.81
C GLU A 132 4.57 -6.10 14.43
N GLU A 133 3.87 -5.10 14.95
CA GLU A 133 2.44 -4.89 14.72
C GLU A 133 2.17 -4.43 13.30
N ILE A 134 2.89 -3.41 12.85
CA ILE A 134 2.79 -2.88 11.48
C ILE A 134 3.22 -3.96 10.48
N ARG A 135 4.32 -4.68 10.74
CA ARG A 135 4.77 -5.76 9.86
C ARG A 135 3.79 -6.92 9.81
N ALA A 136 3.18 -7.29 10.93
CA ALA A 136 2.13 -8.32 10.95
C ALA A 136 0.91 -7.91 10.12
N PHE A 137 0.50 -6.64 10.20
CA PHE A 137 -0.54 -6.08 9.35
C PHE A 137 -0.15 -6.13 7.87
N GLN A 138 1.02 -5.63 7.51
CA GLN A 138 1.51 -5.61 6.13
C GLN A 138 1.59 -7.01 5.53
N LEU A 139 2.12 -7.99 6.27
CA LEU A 139 2.18 -9.39 5.85
C LEU A 139 0.79 -9.98 5.60
N ARG A 140 -0.16 -9.74 6.51
CA ARG A 140 -1.54 -10.21 6.35
C ARG A 140 -2.20 -9.56 5.13
N ALA A 141 -1.96 -8.27 4.92
CA ALA A 141 -2.50 -7.55 3.78
C ALA A 141 -1.91 -8.06 2.46
N LEU A 142 -0.60 -8.30 2.40
CA LEU A 142 0.08 -8.89 1.24
C LEU A 142 -0.42 -10.31 0.93
N LEU A 143 -0.74 -11.10 1.95
CA LEU A 143 -1.35 -12.42 1.77
C LEU A 143 -2.72 -12.31 1.10
N TRP A 144 -3.59 -11.43 1.61
CA TRP A 144 -4.91 -11.21 1.03
C TRP A 144 -4.85 -10.67 -0.40
N GLU A 145 -3.91 -9.77 -0.66
CA GLU A 145 -3.69 -9.24 -2.00
C GLU A 145 -3.16 -10.32 -2.95
N ALA A 146 -2.22 -11.18 -2.52
CA ALA A 146 -1.79 -12.33 -3.32
C ALA A 146 -2.96 -13.28 -3.65
N CYS A 147 -3.87 -13.53 -2.71
CA CYS A 147 -5.08 -14.31 -2.96
C CYS A 147 -6.00 -13.64 -4.01
N LEU A 148 -6.18 -12.32 -3.91
CA LEU A 148 -6.98 -11.55 -4.86
C LEU A 148 -6.36 -11.57 -6.26
N GLU A 149 -5.05 -11.38 -6.37
CA GLU A 149 -4.26 -11.45 -7.60
C GLU A 149 -4.45 -12.80 -8.31
N ILE A 150 -4.27 -13.91 -7.58
CA ILE A 150 -4.48 -15.26 -8.11
C ILE A 150 -5.92 -15.43 -8.62
N GLY A 151 -6.90 -14.91 -7.87
CA GLY A 151 -8.31 -14.94 -8.26
C GLY A 151 -8.58 -14.16 -9.55
N LEU A 152 -8.02 -12.96 -9.68
CA LEU A 152 -8.15 -12.11 -10.87
C LEU A 152 -7.51 -12.74 -12.10
N LEU A 153 -6.30 -13.29 -11.96
CA LEU A 153 -5.62 -13.98 -13.05
C LEU A 153 -6.35 -15.26 -13.47
N PHE A 154 -6.88 -16.02 -12.50
CA PHE A 154 -7.72 -17.18 -12.78
C PHE A 154 -8.98 -16.79 -13.57
N LEU A 155 -9.69 -15.74 -13.13
CA LEU A 155 -10.86 -15.21 -13.83
C LEU A 155 -10.50 -14.71 -15.23
N ALA A 156 -9.36 -14.02 -15.38
CA ALA A 156 -8.87 -13.55 -16.66
C ALA A 156 -8.61 -14.70 -17.63
N PHE A 157 -7.93 -15.75 -17.16
CA PHE A 157 -7.64 -16.95 -17.95
C PHE A 157 -8.92 -17.72 -18.30
N TRP A 158 -9.83 -17.87 -17.34
CA TRP A 158 -11.11 -18.52 -17.55
C TRP A 158 -11.96 -17.79 -18.59
N ALA A 159 -12.05 -16.46 -18.50
CA ALA A 159 -12.77 -15.62 -19.45
C ALA A 159 -12.13 -15.68 -20.85
N LEU A 160 -10.80 -15.63 -20.93
CA LEU A 160 -10.07 -15.81 -22.19
C LEU A 160 -10.41 -17.16 -22.83
N ARG A 161 -10.33 -18.25 -22.06
CA ARG A 161 -10.67 -19.60 -22.56
C ARG A 161 -12.12 -19.69 -23.03
N ARG A 162 -13.06 -19.04 -22.33
CA ARG A 162 -14.47 -18.94 -22.75
C ARG A 162 -14.63 -18.19 -24.07
N SER A 163 -13.93 -17.07 -24.24
CA SER A 163 -13.98 -16.27 -25.48
C SER A 163 -13.50 -17.05 -26.71
N LEU A 164 -12.50 -17.92 -26.53
CA LEU A 164 -11.86 -18.68 -27.59
C LEU A 164 -12.58 -19.99 -27.94
N ARG A 165 -13.57 -20.44 -27.14
CA ARG A 165 -14.34 -21.65 -27.46
C ARG A 165 -15.13 -21.45 -28.76
N ARG A 166 -14.75 -22.22 -29.79
CA ARG A 166 -15.54 -22.34 -31.02
C ARG A 166 -16.85 -23.06 -30.69
N SER A 167 -17.96 -22.52 -31.20
CA SER A 167 -19.21 -23.27 -31.23
C SER A 167 -18.97 -24.41 -32.21
N LYS A 168 -19.01 -25.66 -31.75
CA LYS A 168 -19.42 -26.74 -32.64
C LYS A 168 -20.91 -26.57 -32.92
#